data_AF-A0A1V5TV24-F1
#
_entry.id   AF-A0A1V5TV24-F1
#
_cell.length_a   1.000
_cell.length_b   1.000
_cell.length_c   1.000
_cell.angle_alpha   90.00
_cell.angle_beta   90.00
_cell.angle_gamma   90.00
#
_symmetry.space_group_name_H-M   'P 1'
#
loop_
_entity.id
_entity.type
_entity.pdbx_description
1 polymer ?
#
loop_
_entity_poly.entity_id
_entity_poly.type
_entity_poly.pdbx_seq_one_letter_code
_entity_poly.pdbx_strand_id
1 'polypeptide(L)'
;MKKILFYLVQFTWALPQNLVGLIAFIALYPGRKHERFHRAFITYVDKKNFGGVSIGIFIFINAGRQGDWLYDTRIHEYGHTIQSLALGPVWPFVIALPSVIWCGVPALIKYRKEKNVSYYKLYCEGWANLWGLKWSRDAFRSENMLATGYYGKPLPERYRRMV
;
A
#
# COMPACT_ATOMS: atom_id res chain seq x y z
N MET A 1 10.63 -12.32 8.49
CA MET A 1 10.33 -13.59 7.80
C MET A 1 11.46 -13.96 6.84
N LYS A 2 11.85 -15.23 6.71
CA LYS A 2 12.88 -15.67 5.74
C LYS A 2 12.42 -15.42 4.29
N LYS A 3 13.35 -15.15 3.37
CA LYS A 3 13.03 -14.80 1.96
C LYS A 3 12.23 -15.89 1.25
N ILE A 4 12.67 -17.14 1.40
CA ILE A 4 12.05 -18.32 0.80
C ILE A 4 10.59 -18.45 1.27
N LEU A 5 10.37 -18.37 2.59
CA LEU A 5 9.03 -18.48 3.16
C LEU A 5 8.06 -17.41 2.63
N PHE A 6 8.53 -16.17 2.46
CA PHE A 6 7.70 -15.11 1.88
C PHE A 6 7.22 -15.48 0.47
N TYR A 7 8.13 -15.89 -0.41
CA TYR A 7 7.74 -16.23 -1.78
C TYR A 7 6.90 -17.51 -1.84
N LEU A 8 7.20 -18.51 -1.00
CA LEU A 8 6.40 -19.73 -0.92
C LEU A 8 4.95 -19.42 -0.53
N VAL A 9 4.72 -18.60 0.49
CA VAL A 9 3.37 -18.21 0.89
C VAL A 9 2.71 -17.34 -0.17
N GLN A 10 3.44 -16.41 -0.79
CA GLN A 10 2.89 -15.58 -1.87
C GLN A 10 2.38 -16.42 -3.05
N PHE A 11 3.15 -17.42 -3.48
CA PHE A 11 2.84 -18.23 -4.66
C PHE A 11 2.07 -19.53 -4.35
N THR A 12 1.60 -19.71 -3.12
CA THR A 12 0.67 -20.80 -2.77
C THR A 12 -0.61 -20.24 -2.16
N TRP A 13 -0.50 -19.56 -1.01
CA TRP A 13 -1.62 -19.01 -0.27
C TRP A 13 -2.21 -17.73 -0.89
N ALA A 14 -1.36 -16.78 -1.27
CA ALA A 14 -1.80 -15.54 -1.91
C ALA A 14 -1.82 -15.62 -3.45
N LEU A 15 -1.86 -16.84 -4.00
CA LEU A 15 -1.73 -17.08 -5.44
C LEU A 15 -2.76 -16.31 -6.27
N PRO A 16 -4.08 -16.28 -5.94
CA PRO A 16 -5.08 -15.64 -6.80
C PRO A 16 -4.77 -14.18 -7.10
N GLN A 17 -4.47 -13.39 -6.06
CA GLN A 17 -4.11 -11.99 -6.26
C GLN A 17 -2.72 -11.80 -6.87
N ASN A 18 -1.74 -12.68 -6.60
CA ASN A 18 -0.46 -12.59 -7.29
C ASN A 18 -0.58 -12.84 -8.81
N LEU A 19 -1.51 -13.69 -9.25
CA LEU A 19 -1.80 -13.85 -10.67
C LEU A 19 -2.39 -12.57 -11.27
N VAL A 20 -3.35 -11.94 -10.60
CA VAL A 20 -3.92 -10.65 -11.04
C VAL A 20 -2.84 -9.55 -11.10
N GLY A 21 -2.02 -9.46 -10.06
CA GLY A 21 -0.90 -8.52 -10.00
C GLY A 21 0.13 -8.76 -11.10
N LEU A 22 0.44 -10.03 -11.41
CA LEU A 22 1.37 -10.40 -12.49
C LEU A 22 0.82 -10.00 -13.86
N ILE A 23 -0.46 -10.24 -14.13
CA ILE A 23 -1.10 -9.82 -15.39
C ILE A 23 -1.00 -8.30 -15.55
N ALA A 24 -1.35 -7.55 -14.49
CA ALA A 24 -1.22 -6.10 -14.50
C ALA A 24 0.24 -5.63 -14.68
N PHE A 25 1.18 -6.32 -14.04
CA PHE A 25 2.61 -6.04 -14.16
C PHE A 25 3.11 -6.21 -15.59
N ILE A 26 2.77 -7.33 -16.25
CA ILE A 26 3.16 -7.61 -17.64
C ILE A 26 2.53 -6.58 -18.58
N ALA A 27 1.24 -6.26 -18.41
CA ALA A 27 0.54 -5.28 -19.24
C ALA A 27 1.13 -3.87 -19.12
N LEU A 28 1.63 -3.51 -17.94
CA LEU A 28 2.24 -2.19 -17.66
C LEU A 28 3.77 -2.20 -17.78
N TYR A 29 4.40 -3.32 -18.13
CA TYR A 29 5.85 -3.45 -18.20
C TYR A 29 6.51 -2.55 -19.27
N PRO A 30 6.00 -2.49 -20.51
CA PRO A 30 6.71 -1.78 -21.57
C PRO A 30 6.85 -0.27 -21.29
N GLY A 31 8.09 0.22 -21.36
CA GLY A 31 8.39 1.66 -21.26
C GLY A 31 8.14 2.30 -19.89
N ARG A 32 7.94 1.49 -18.83
CA ARG A 32 7.77 1.99 -17.46
C ARG A 32 9.03 1.78 -16.62
N LYS A 33 9.18 2.62 -15.60
CA LYS A 33 10.21 2.44 -14.58
C LYS A 33 9.76 1.34 -13.62
N HIS A 34 10.69 0.45 -13.29
CA HIS A 34 10.48 -0.59 -12.29
C HIS A 34 11.53 -0.47 -11.18
N GLU A 35 11.13 -0.82 -9.97
CA GLU A 35 12.01 -0.83 -8.80
C GLU A 35 11.66 -2.01 -7.91
N ARG A 36 12.66 -2.56 -7.23
CA ARG A 36 12.39 -3.51 -6.15
C ARG A 36 12.36 -2.75 -4.84
N PHE A 37 11.27 -2.89 -4.10
CA PHE A 37 11.16 -2.39 -2.74
C PHE A 37 10.97 -3.59 -1.80
N HIS A 38 12.01 -3.88 -1.03
CA HIS A 38 12.12 -5.11 -0.25
C HIS A 38 11.89 -6.37 -1.10
N ARG A 39 10.76 -7.04 -0.92
CA ARG A 39 10.41 -8.29 -1.63
C ARG A 39 9.32 -8.10 -2.68
N ALA A 40 8.86 -6.87 -2.85
CA ALA A 40 7.84 -6.47 -3.81
C ALA A 40 8.47 -5.82 -5.05
N PHE A 41 7.69 -5.77 -6.12
CA PHE A 41 8.05 -5.16 -7.39
C PHE A 41 7.16 -3.93 -7.61
N ILE A 42 7.78 -2.76 -7.68
CA ILE A 42 7.12 -1.49 -7.93
C ILE A 42 7.18 -1.20 -9.44
N THR A 43 6.04 -0.86 -10.02
CA THR A 43 5.92 -0.28 -11.36
C THR A 43 5.37 1.13 -11.24
N TYR A 44 6.06 2.09 -11.84
CA TYR A 44 5.64 3.48 -11.85
C TYR A 44 4.69 3.77 -13.02
N VAL A 45 3.52 4.33 -12.71
CA VAL A 45 2.42 4.53 -13.66
C VAL A 45 2.03 6.01 -13.73
N ASP A 46 2.06 6.59 -14.92
CA ASP A 46 1.63 7.97 -15.15
C ASP A 46 0.12 8.02 -15.41
N LYS A 47 -0.66 8.12 -14.33
CA LYS A 47 -2.13 8.21 -14.42
C LYS A 47 -2.65 9.34 -13.53
N LYS A 48 -3.46 10.23 -14.12
CA LYS A 48 -4.15 11.29 -13.36
C LYS A 48 -5.08 10.65 -12.33
N ASN A 49 -5.12 11.23 -11.12
CA ASN A 49 -5.94 10.77 -9.98
C ASN A 49 -5.63 9.36 -9.45
N PHE A 50 -4.45 8.81 -9.76
CA PHE A 50 -3.96 7.57 -9.17
C PHE A 50 -2.98 7.87 -8.04
N GLY A 51 -3.04 7.11 -6.94
CA GLY A 51 -2.08 7.21 -5.83
C GLY A 51 -1.09 6.06 -5.88
N GLY A 52 -1.54 4.92 -5.37
CA GLY A 52 -0.90 3.63 -5.52
C GLY A 52 -1.92 2.51 -5.36
N VAL A 53 -1.51 1.30 -5.70
CA VAL A 53 -2.24 0.08 -5.35
C VAL A 53 -1.27 -1.09 -5.28
N SER A 54 -1.51 -2.00 -4.35
CA SER A 54 -0.78 -3.25 -4.21
C SER A 54 -1.69 -4.43 -4.47
N ILE A 55 -1.24 -5.33 -5.35
CA ILE A 55 -1.95 -6.56 -5.71
C ILE A 55 -0.94 -7.71 -5.54
N GLY A 56 -1.00 -8.37 -4.38
CA GLY A 56 0.02 -9.34 -3.99
C GLY A 56 1.39 -8.68 -3.81
N ILE A 57 2.42 -9.22 -4.47
CA ILE A 57 3.78 -8.68 -4.48
C ILE A 57 3.99 -7.53 -5.46
N PHE A 58 3.01 -7.24 -6.31
CA PHE A 58 3.12 -6.22 -7.35
C PHE A 58 2.49 -4.92 -6.86
N ILE A 59 3.28 -3.87 -6.87
CA ILE A 59 2.92 -2.55 -6.39
C ILE A 59 2.94 -1.60 -7.58
N PHE A 60 1.92 -0.77 -7.71
CA PHE A 60 1.81 0.23 -8.76
C PHE A 60 1.69 1.60 -8.11
N ILE A 61 2.58 2.53 -8.44
CA ILE A 61 2.61 3.87 -7.81
C ILE A 61 2.61 4.95 -8.88
N ASN A 62 1.93 6.06 -8.61
CA ASN A 62 1.94 7.22 -9.50
C ASN A 62 3.34 7.84 -9.59
N ALA A 63 3.91 7.94 -10.80
CA ALA A 63 5.24 8.54 -11.01
C ALA A 63 5.23 10.08 -10.93
N GLY A 64 4.07 10.72 -11.04
CA GLY A 64 3.91 12.17 -11.04
C GLY A 64 4.05 12.85 -9.68
N ARG A 65 4.33 12.10 -8.61
CA ARG A 65 4.55 12.64 -7.25
C ARG A 65 5.91 12.17 -6.73
N GLN A 66 6.67 13.08 -6.12
CA GLN A 66 8.06 12.84 -5.71
C GLN A 66 8.31 13.20 -4.24
N GLY A 67 9.54 12.99 -3.77
CA GLY A 67 9.96 13.31 -2.39
C GLY A 67 9.35 12.38 -1.34
N ASP A 68 9.07 12.94 -0.17
CA ASP A 68 8.57 12.20 1.00
C ASP A 68 7.24 11.48 0.73
N TRP A 69 6.37 12.07 -0.11
CA TRP A 69 5.13 11.39 -0.49
C TRP A 69 5.41 10.06 -1.18
N LEU A 70 6.37 10.05 -2.12
CA LEU A 70 6.68 8.82 -2.86
C LEU A 70 7.33 7.80 -1.94
N TYR A 71 8.28 8.25 -1.11
CA TYR A 71 8.94 7.41 -0.12
C TYR A 71 7.93 6.73 0.81
N ASP A 72 7.02 7.52 1.41
CA ASP A 72 5.99 7.03 2.31
C ASP A 72 4.99 6.11 1.62
N THR A 73 4.63 6.41 0.36
CA THR A 73 3.72 5.57 -0.41
C THR A 73 4.30 4.18 -0.63
N ARG A 74 5.62 4.05 -0.88
CA ARG A 74 6.27 2.73 -0.99
C ARG A 74 6.10 1.90 0.29
N ILE A 75 6.25 2.52 1.45
CA ILE A 75 6.09 1.87 2.76
C ILE A 75 4.63 1.43 2.95
N HIS A 76 3.68 2.34 2.69
CA HIS A 76 2.24 2.08 2.79
C HIS A 76 1.79 0.91 1.89
N GLU A 77 2.15 0.96 0.61
CA GLU A 77 1.83 -0.08 -0.36
C GLU A 77 2.48 -1.42 0.00
N TYR A 78 3.72 -1.40 0.51
CA TYR A 78 4.33 -2.62 1.03
C TYR A 78 3.53 -3.22 2.20
N GLY A 79 2.89 -2.38 3.02
CA GLY A 79 1.94 -2.82 4.03
C GLY A 79 0.75 -3.59 3.46
N HIS A 80 0.17 -3.13 2.34
CA HIS A 80 -0.87 -3.86 1.62
C HIS A 80 -0.35 -5.19 1.04
N THR A 81 0.89 -5.26 0.57
CA THR A 81 1.54 -6.54 0.19
C THR A 81 1.60 -7.52 1.36
N ILE A 82 1.91 -7.06 2.58
CA ILE A 82 1.91 -7.93 3.76
C ILE A 82 0.49 -8.35 4.16
N GLN A 83 -0.50 -7.46 4.07
CA GLN A 83 -1.91 -7.83 4.27
C GLN A 83 -2.36 -8.92 3.29
N SER A 84 -1.94 -8.79 2.03
CA SER A 84 -2.19 -9.79 1.00
C SER A 84 -1.56 -11.14 1.31
N LEU A 85 -0.29 -11.14 1.74
CA LEU A 85 0.40 -12.34 2.20
C LEU A 85 -0.33 -13.00 3.38
N ALA A 86 -0.78 -12.21 4.36
CA ALA A 86 -1.40 -12.75 5.58
C ALA A 86 -2.80 -13.32 5.30
N LEU A 87 -3.64 -12.59 4.55
CA LEU A 87 -5.05 -12.93 4.37
C LEU A 87 -5.31 -13.85 3.17
N GLY A 88 -4.36 -13.97 2.24
CA GLY A 88 -4.46 -14.89 1.10
C GLY A 88 -5.75 -14.70 0.31
N PRO A 89 -6.56 -15.75 0.07
CA PRO A 89 -7.78 -15.63 -0.74
C PRO A 89 -8.87 -14.74 -0.14
N VAL A 90 -8.81 -14.44 1.16
CA VAL A 90 -9.80 -13.59 1.85
C VAL A 90 -9.45 -12.10 1.75
N TRP A 91 -8.20 -11.78 1.37
CA TRP A 91 -7.70 -10.41 1.22
C TRP A 91 -8.60 -9.49 0.35
N PRO A 92 -9.14 -9.92 -0.81
CA PRO A 92 -9.96 -9.04 -1.64
C PRO A 92 -11.19 -8.50 -0.91
N PHE A 93 -11.82 -9.32 -0.07
CA PHE A 93 -13.05 -8.95 0.64
C PHE A 93 -12.79 -8.07 1.86
N VAL A 94 -11.69 -8.32 2.57
CA VAL A 94 -11.35 -7.64 3.83
C VAL A 94 -10.51 -6.38 3.59
N ILE A 95 -9.72 -6.31 2.52
CA ILE A 95 -8.78 -5.20 2.32
C ILE A 95 -9.08 -4.46 1.03
N ALA A 96 -9.00 -5.17 -0.10
CA ALA A 96 -9.04 -4.52 -1.41
C ALA A 96 -10.39 -3.82 -1.65
N LEU A 97 -11.50 -4.52 -1.40
CA LEU A 97 -12.84 -4.00 -1.62
C LEU A 97 -13.15 -2.79 -0.71
N PRO A 98 -12.94 -2.85 0.63
CA PRO A 98 -13.12 -1.67 1.48
C PRO A 98 -12.24 -0.48 1.09
N SER A 99 -10.97 -0.72 0.74
CA SER A 99 -10.03 0.31 0.30
C SER A 99 -10.50 1.01 -0.97
N VAL A 100 -10.87 0.24 -1.99
CA VAL A 100 -11.37 0.76 -3.28
C VAL A 100 -12.68 1.53 -3.09
N ILE A 101 -13.60 1.03 -2.26
CA ILE A 101 -14.85 1.75 -1.95
C ILE A 101 -14.53 3.09 -1.29
N TRP A 102 -13.64 3.10 -0.30
CA TRP A 102 -13.27 4.31 0.45
C TRP A 102 -12.53 5.36 -0.38
N CYS A 103 -11.67 4.91 -1.30
CA CYS A 103 -10.90 5.79 -2.17
C CYS A 103 -11.69 6.26 -3.41
N GLY A 104 -12.64 5.46 -3.90
CA GLY A 104 -13.30 5.65 -5.19
C GLY A 104 -14.76 6.10 -5.15
N VAL A 105 -15.54 5.83 -4.09
CA VAL A 105 -16.96 6.20 -4.05
C VAL A 105 -17.11 7.71 -3.81
N PRO A 106 -17.80 8.47 -4.71
CA PRO A 106 -17.92 9.92 -4.61
C PRO A 106 -18.49 10.42 -3.28
N ALA A 107 -19.48 9.72 -2.73
CA ALA A 107 -20.09 10.06 -1.44
C ALA A 107 -19.08 9.98 -0.28
N LEU A 108 -18.21 8.97 -0.28
CA LEU A 108 -17.19 8.79 0.76
C LEU A 108 -16.02 9.77 0.59
N ILE A 109 -15.65 10.07 -0.65
CA ILE A 109 -14.67 11.13 -0.95
C ILE A 109 -15.19 12.49 -0.47
N LYS A 110 -16.45 12.81 -0.77
CA LYS A 110 -17.10 14.05 -0.33
C LYS A 110 -17.17 14.12 1.20
N TYR A 111 -17.63 13.06 1.85
CA TYR A 111 -17.66 12.95 3.31
C TYR A 111 -16.28 13.20 3.94
N ARG A 112 -15.22 12.58 3.40
CA ARG A 112 -13.85 12.79 3.91
C ARG A 112 -13.41 14.23 3.83
N LYS A 113 -13.68 14.90 2.70
CA LYS A 113 -13.33 16.31 2.50
C LYS A 113 -14.13 17.23 3.43
N GLU A 114 -15.45 17.06 3.50
CA GLU A 114 -16.34 17.92 4.30
C GLU A 114 -16.15 17.77 5.80
N LYS A 115 -15.84 16.56 6.27
CA LYS A 115 -15.63 16.27 7.69
C LYS A 115 -14.16 16.23 8.10
N ASN A 116 -13.25 16.63 7.20
CA ASN A 116 -11.80 16.57 7.38
C ASN A 116 -11.32 15.21 7.94
N VAL A 117 -11.87 14.12 7.41
CA VAL A 117 -11.54 12.76 7.83
C VAL A 117 -10.35 12.27 7.02
N SER A 118 -9.25 11.94 7.71
CA SER A 118 -8.07 11.36 7.09
C SER A 118 -8.41 10.08 6.33
N TYR A 119 -7.77 9.92 5.16
CA TYR A 119 -7.83 8.69 4.38
C TYR A 119 -7.43 7.46 5.20
N TYR A 120 -6.42 7.60 6.07
CA TYR A 120 -5.91 6.51 6.88
C TYR A 120 -6.82 6.12 8.06
N LYS A 121 -7.95 6.81 8.28
CA LYS A 121 -8.95 6.41 9.30
C LYS A 121 -9.53 5.03 9.02
N LEU A 122 -9.66 4.64 7.74
CA LEU A 122 -10.15 3.31 7.41
C LEU A 122 -9.17 2.25 7.93
N TYR A 123 -9.73 1.18 8.52
CA TYR A 123 -8.93 0.18 9.21
C TYR A 123 -7.86 -0.46 8.31
N CYS A 124 -8.18 -0.78 7.04
CA CYS A 124 -7.22 -1.42 6.16
C CYS A 124 -6.07 -0.48 5.76
N GLU A 125 -6.33 0.83 5.66
CA GLU A 125 -5.35 1.86 5.34
C GLU A 125 -4.39 2.14 6.50
N GLY A 126 -4.94 2.36 7.70
CA GLY A 126 -4.12 2.53 8.91
C GLY A 126 -3.34 1.26 9.25
N TRP A 127 -3.93 0.09 9.01
CA TRP A 127 -3.25 -1.20 9.15
C TRP A 127 -2.09 -1.34 8.15
N ALA A 128 -2.30 -0.94 6.89
CA ALA A 128 -1.24 -0.96 5.88
C ALA A 128 -0.06 -0.06 6.30
N ASN A 129 -0.32 1.13 6.85
CA ASN A 129 0.74 1.99 7.37
C ASN A 129 1.59 1.29 8.44
N LEU A 130 0.95 0.68 9.45
CA LEU A 130 1.67 0.04 10.55
C LEU A 130 2.42 -1.21 10.12
N TRP A 131 1.86 -1.98 9.20
CA TRP A 131 2.53 -3.15 8.66
C TRP A 131 3.64 -2.77 7.70
N GLY A 132 3.47 -1.71 6.91
CA GLY A 132 4.52 -1.10 6.12
C GLY A 132 5.74 -0.79 6.98
N LEU A 133 5.57 0.05 8.00
CA LEU A 133 6.63 0.42 8.95
C LEU A 133 7.28 -0.82 9.59
N LYS A 134 6.48 -1.75 10.13
CA LYS A 134 6.99 -2.93 10.85
C LYS A 134 7.83 -3.84 9.96
N TRP A 135 7.39 -4.07 8.72
CA TRP A 135 7.98 -5.09 7.85
C TRP A 135 9.03 -4.54 6.90
N SER A 136 8.94 -3.26 6.54
CA SER A 136 9.97 -2.55 5.78
C SER A 136 11.12 -2.10 6.68
N ARG A 137 10.84 -1.88 7.99
CA ARG A 137 11.76 -1.26 8.97
C ARG A 137 12.19 0.16 8.58
N ASP A 138 11.31 0.85 7.84
CA ASP A 138 11.46 2.26 7.51
C ASP A 138 10.62 3.13 8.46
N ALA A 139 10.80 4.45 8.36
CA ALA A 139 10.02 5.45 9.08
C ALA A 139 9.41 6.47 8.12
N PHE A 140 8.13 6.78 8.29
CA PHE A 140 7.47 7.81 7.46
C PHE A 140 8.11 9.18 7.64
N ARG A 141 8.09 9.99 6.56
CA ARG A 141 8.74 11.30 6.50
C ARG A 141 7.77 12.45 6.33
N SER A 142 6.68 12.25 5.59
CA SER A 142 5.74 13.33 5.30
C SER A 142 4.93 13.71 6.54
N GLU A 143 4.68 15.02 6.70
CA GLU A 143 3.84 15.54 7.79
C GLU A 143 2.46 14.88 7.81
N ASN A 144 1.85 14.63 6.65
CA ASN A 144 0.55 13.98 6.55
C ASN A 144 0.55 12.55 7.15
N MET A 145 1.57 11.76 6.85
CA MET A 145 1.73 10.43 7.45
C MET A 145 2.03 10.52 8.95
N LEU A 146 2.90 11.44 9.36
CA LEU A 146 3.23 11.64 10.78
C LEU A 146 2.03 12.10 11.61
N ALA A 147 1.17 12.95 11.05
CA ALA A 147 0.00 13.52 11.71
C ALA A 147 -1.25 12.64 11.67
N THR A 148 -1.39 11.76 10.67
CA THR A 148 -2.64 10.99 10.50
C THR A 148 -2.46 9.51 10.20
N GLY A 149 -1.22 9.02 10.08
CA GLY A 149 -0.92 7.66 9.65
C GLY A 149 -1.35 6.55 10.62
N TYR A 150 -1.69 6.86 11.88
CA TYR A 150 -2.21 5.91 12.86
C TYR A 150 -3.74 5.98 12.91
N TYR A 151 -4.41 5.33 11.97
CA TYR A 151 -5.88 5.30 11.92
C TYR A 151 -6.53 6.69 11.91
N GLY A 152 -5.92 7.64 11.20
CA GLY A 152 -6.34 9.04 11.15
C GLY A 152 -5.86 9.89 12.32
N LYS A 153 -5.00 9.35 13.19
CA LYS A 153 -4.39 10.04 14.34
C LYS A 153 -2.87 10.16 14.15
N PRO A 154 -2.20 11.01 14.94
CA PRO A 154 -0.74 11.12 14.90
C PRO A 154 -0.07 9.77 15.18
N LEU A 155 0.97 9.47 14.42
CA LEU A 155 1.78 8.27 14.64
C LEU A 155 2.40 8.31 16.04
N PRO A 156 2.21 7.26 16.87
CA PRO A 156 2.84 7.19 18.18
C PRO A 156 4.37 7.25 18.08
N GLU A 157 5.01 7.80 19.10
CA GLU A 157 6.45 8.04 19.13
C GLU A 157 7.30 6.78 18.81
N ARG A 158 6.85 5.60 19.26
CA ARG A 158 7.51 4.32 18.97
C ARG A 158 7.62 3.99 17.47
N TYR A 159 6.79 4.60 16.62
CA TYR A 159 6.81 4.42 15.17
C TYR A 159 7.60 5.51 14.44
N ARG A 160 7.96 6.60 15.13
CA ARG A 160 8.71 7.73 14.57
C ARG A 160 10.23 7.55 14.64
N ARG A 161 10.70 6.68 15.55
CA ARG A 161 12.13 6.47 15.84
C ARG A 161 12.71 5.19 15.25
N MET A 162 12.06 4.57 14.26
CA MET A 162 12.64 3.42 13.58
C MET A 162 13.74 3.89 12.62
N VAL A 163 14.96 4.06 13.14
CA VAL A 163 16.22 4.17 12.39
C VAL A 163 17.25 3.29 13.07
#